data_AF-A0A822CTP1-F1
#
_entry.id   AF-A0A822CTP1-F1
#
_cell.length_a   1.000
_cell.length_b   1.000
_cell.length_c   1.000
_cell.angle_alpha   90.00
_cell.angle_beta   90.00
_cell.angle_gamma   90.00
#
_symmetry.space_group_name_H-M   'P 1'
#
loop_
_entity.id
_entity.type
_entity.pdbx_description
1 polymer ?
#
loop_
_entity_poly.entity_id
_entity_poly.type
_entity_poly.pdbx_seq_one_letter_code
_entity_poly.pdbx_strand_id
1 'polypeptide(L)' 'DPVRAKTDAPESIRAIYGLDIMRNGLHASSNNKHAREEIRLFFPDFEFIKTKPITFLSNVLTS' A
#
# COMPACT_ATOMS: atom_id res chain seq x y z
N ASP A 1 2.03 -13.15 -10.21
CA ASP A 1 2.54 -13.74 -11.45
C ASP A 1 2.58 -12.67 -12.53
N PRO A 2 3.75 -12.31 -13.07
CA PRO A 2 3.89 -11.36 -14.17
C PRO A 2 3.11 -11.72 -15.44
N VAL A 3 2.93 -13.02 -15.75
CA VAL A 3 2.19 -13.45 -16.95
C VAL A 3 0.72 -13.04 -16.83
N ARG A 4 0.08 -13.35 -15.70
CA ARG A 4 -1.27 -12.86 -15.38
C ARG A 4 -1.37 -11.34 -15.42
N ALA A 5 -0.38 -10.63 -14.86
CA ALA A 5 -0.40 -9.17 -14.81
C ALA A 5 -0.39 -8.55 -16.21
N LYS A 6 0.33 -9.13 -17.19
CA LYS A 6 0.33 -8.64 -18.58
C LYS A 6 -1.05 -8.73 -19.25
N THR A 7 -1.88 -9.69 -18.84
CA THR A 7 -3.25 -9.83 -19.35
C THR A 7 -4.24 -8.96 -18.57
N ASP A 8 -4.20 -9.03 -17.23
CA ASP A 8 -5.20 -8.43 -16.35
C ASP A 8 -4.97 -6.90 -16.17
N ALA A 9 -3.71 -6.45 -16.20
CA ALA A 9 -3.31 -5.06 -15.97
C ALA A 9 -1.96 -4.75 -16.66
N PRO A 10 -1.91 -4.64 -18.01
CA PRO A 10 -0.68 -4.57 -18.80
C PRO A 10 0.24 -3.40 -18.46
N GLU A 11 -0.33 -2.29 -17.97
CA GLU A 11 0.43 -1.08 -17.58
C GLU A 11 0.91 -1.12 -16.12
N SER A 12 0.64 -2.20 -15.38
CA SER A 12 1.10 -2.31 -13.99
C SER A 12 2.62 -2.50 -13.91
N ILE A 13 3.23 -2.02 -12.82
CA ILE A 13 4.67 -2.20 -12.53
C ILE A 13 5.06 -3.69 -12.65
N ARG A 14 4.20 -4.59 -12.17
CA ARG A 14 4.44 -6.04 -12.23
C ARG A 14 4.41 -6.60 -13.65
N ALA A 15 3.57 -6.06 -14.55
CA ALA A 15 3.51 -6.46 -15.95
C ALA A 15 4.73 -5.95 -16.74
N ILE A 16 5.15 -4.71 -16.46
CA ILE A 16 6.27 -4.05 -17.16
C ILE A 16 7.62 -4.60 -16.71
N TYR A 17 7.82 -4.81 -15.41
CA TYR A 17 9.13 -5.14 -14.82
C TYR A 17 9.24 -6.54 -14.21
N GLY A 18 8.15 -7.30 -14.14
CA GLY A 18 8.18 -8.68 -13.63
C GLY A 18 8.68 -9.67 -14.65
N LEU A 19 9.64 -10.52 -14.26
CA LEU A 19 10.22 -11.57 -15.09
C LEU A 19 9.59 -12.94 -14.83
N ASP A 20 9.45 -13.32 -13.56
CA ASP A 20 8.78 -14.55 -13.13
C ASP A 20 8.19 -14.39 -11.72
N ILE A 21 7.69 -15.48 -11.13
CA ILE A 21 7.04 -15.47 -9.81
C ILE A 21 8.00 -14.99 -8.71
N MET A 22 9.28 -15.37 -8.77
CA MET A 22 10.29 -15.00 -7.78
C MET A 22 10.88 -13.63 -8.09
N ARG A 23 11.08 -13.32 -9.37
CA ARG A 23 11.57 -12.04 -9.89
C ARG A 23 10.40 -11.18 -10.36
N ASN A 24 9.55 -10.79 -9.42
CA ASN A 24 8.26 -10.16 -9.70
C ASN A 24 8.31 -8.62 -9.88
N GLY A 25 9.49 -8.01 -9.74
CA GLY A 25 9.72 -6.55 -9.87
C GLY A 25 9.22 -5.70 -8.69
N LEU A 26 8.28 -6.21 -7.89
CA LEU A 26 7.69 -5.51 -6.75
C LEU A 26 7.10 -6.50 -5.75
N HIS A 27 7.53 -6.36 -4.49
CA HIS A 27 6.87 -6.94 -3.33
C HIS A 27 5.98 -5.90 -2.65
N ALA A 28 4.76 -6.29 -2.28
CA ALA A 28 3.85 -5.48 -1.51
C ALA A 28 3.12 -6.38 -0.52
N SER A 29 2.92 -5.88 0.71
CA SER A 29 2.27 -6.64 1.77
C SER A 29 0.81 -6.93 1.42
N SER A 30 0.31 -8.10 1.83
CA SER A 30 -1.05 -8.53 1.48
C SER A 30 -2.15 -7.84 2.29
N ASN A 31 -1.81 -7.22 3.43
CA ASN A 31 -2.77 -6.52 4.29
C ASN A 31 -2.06 -5.52 5.22
N ASN A 32 -2.87 -4.68 5.88
CA ASN A 32 -2.40 -3.63 6.79
C ASN A 32 -1.66 -4.15 8.03
N LYS A 33 -1.92 -5.38 8.49
CA LYS A 33 -1.20 -5.97 9.64
C LYS A 33 0.23 -6.34 9.21
N HIS A 34 0.35 -7.09 8.12
CA HIS A 34 1.65 -7.50 7.57
C HIS A 34 2.48 -6.30 7.14
N ALA A 35 1.86 -5.29 6.53
CA ALA A 35 2.56 -4.04 6.19
C ALA A 35 3.20 -3.38 7.42
N ARG A 36 2.49 -3.33 8.56
CA ARG A 36 3.05 -2.75 9.79
C ARG A 36 4.19 -3.60 10.37
N GLU A 37 4.09 -4.92 10.28
CA GLU A 37 5.14 -5.84 10.73
C GLU A 37 6.40 -5.71 9.87
N GLU A 38 6.25 -5.69 8.55
CA GLU A 38 7.34 -5.48 7.59
C GLU A 38 7.98 -4.09 7.76
N ILE A 39 7.18 -3.03 7.90
CA ILE A 39 7.71 -1.68 8.14
C ILE A 39 8.55 -1.63 9.41
N ARG A 40 8.08 -2.23 10.52
CA ARG A 40 8.84 -2.29 11.78
C ARG A 40 10.12 -3.10 11.67
N LEU A 41 10.12 -4.14 10.83
CA LEU A 41 11.30 -4.97 10.59
C LEU A 41 12.41 -4.18 9.88
N PHE A 42 12.07 -3.41 8.83
CA PHE A 42 13.05 -2.67 8.04
C PHE A 42 13.36 -1.27 8.60
N PHE A 43 12.39 -0.64 9.28
CA PHE A 43 12.46 0.72 9.82
C PHE A 43 12.00 0.71 11.29
N PRO A 44 12.82 0.20 12.22
CA PRO A 44 12.41 0.01 13.61
C PRO A 44 12.02 1.31 14.33
N ASP A 45 12.61 2.43 13.93
CA ASP A 45 12.35 3.76 14.52
C ASP A 45 11.20 4.51 13.81
N PHE A 46 10.49 3.88 12.88
CA PHE A 46 9.37 4.50 12.18
C PHE A 46 8.12 4.58 13.05
N GLU A 47 7.61 5.79 13.25
CA GLU A 47 6.36 6.02 13.97
C GLU A 47 5.18 6.27 13.03
N PHE A 48 4.12 5.48 13.19
CA PHE A 48 2.85 5.74 12.51
C PHE A 48 2.14 6.93 13.16
N ILE A 49 2.17 8.08 12.50
CA ILE A 49 1.41 9.26 12.93
C ILE A 49 -0.09 8.93 12.83
N LYS A 50 -0.77 8.91 13.96
CA LYS A 50 -2.24 8.85 13.98
C LYS A 50 -2.77 10.23 13.62
N THR A 51 -3.29 10.40 12.41
CA THR A 51 -4.05 11.60 12.07
C THR A 51 -5.32 11.63 12.93
N LYS A 52 -5.52 12.69 13.71
CA LYS A 52 -6.83 12.95 14.32
C LYS A 52 -7.85 13.15 13.18
N PRO A 53 -9.06 12.56 13.26
CA PRO A 53 -10.09 12.86 12.27
C PRO A 53 -10.34 14.37 12.26
N ILE A 54 -10.33 14.97 11.07
CA ILE A 54 -10.67 16.38 10.90
C ILE A 54 -12.17 16.50 11.17
N THR A 55 -12.55 16.76 12.42
CA THR A 55 -13.91 17.22 12.75
C THR A 55 -14.00 18.69 12.36
N PHE A 56 -14.29 18.96 11.08
CA PHE A 56 -14.64 20.31 10.64
C PHE A 56 -16.02 20.63 11.20
N LEU A 57 -16.04 21.62 12.11
CA LEU A 57 -17.17 22.32 12.73
C LEU A 57 -18.57 21.99 12.15
N SER A 58 -19.36 21.18 12.87
CA SER A 58 -20.80 20.99 12.62
C SER A 58 -21.68 22.16 13.14
N ASN A 59 -21.10 23.31 13.46
CA ASN A 59 -21.81 24.41 14.14
C ASN A 59 -22.21 25.59 13.22
N VAL A 60 -22.30 25.41 11.90
CA VAL A 60 -22.69 26.50 10.96
C VAL A 60 -23.92 26.14 10.10
N LEU A 61 -24.88 25.37 10.63
CA LEU A 61 -26.16 25.14 9.93
C LEU A 61 -27.41 25.15 10.84
N THR A 62 -27.34 25.69 12.05
CA THR A 62 -28.53 25.94 12.86
C THR A 62 -28.65 27.43 13.23
N SER A 63 -29.13 28.21 12.27
CA SER A 63 -29.97 29.40 12.51
C SER A 63 -30.87 29.62 11.30
#